data_AF-I4DBB9-F1
#
_entry.id   AF-I4DBB9-F1
#
_cell.length_a   1.000
_cell.length_b   1.000
_cell.length_c   1.000
_cell.angle_alpha   90.00
_cell.angle_beta   90.00
_cell.angle_gamma   90.00
#
_symmetry.space_group_name_H-M   'P 1'
#
loop_
_entity.id
_entity.type
_entity.pdbx_description
1 polymer ?
#
loop_
_entity_poly.entity_id
_entity_poly.type
_entity_poly.pdbx_seq_one_letter_code
_entity_poly.pdbx_strand_id
1 'polypeptide(L)'
;MTMSELEHNLLEEVLQWYRLQRHDFFNHWQVVMGNIQLQQPEKALEYIRDLIKPQEEQKIGLIPAPVLAAILLGWAIRLRLLNIRTSVNYPDDMRLEDFWQDHWQKEYGESLFGYTRECLEAAEQFNGLPDMNAEVYLFEERKGFSCQFILEDEEKVLIEKMISFEQIDS
;
A
#
# COMPACT_ATOMS: atom_id res chain seq x y z
N MET A 1 15.22 -21.05 11.24
CA MET A 1 13.96 -20.35 11.58
C MET A 1 12.92 -20.81 10.58
N THR A 2 11.81 -21.38 11.04
CA THR A 2 10.66 -21.72 10.17
C THR A 2 9.82 -20.46 9.99
N MET A 3 9.49 -20.15 8.74
CA MET A 3 8.62 -19.03 8.38
C MET A 3 7.22 -19.25 8.97
N SER A 4 6.59 -18.19 9.49
CA SER A 4 5.21 -18.24 9.98
C SER A 4 4.19 -18.38 8.84
N GLU A 5 2.95 -18.75 9.18
CA GLU A 5 1.85 -18.84 8.21
C GLU A 5 1.56 -17.47 7.56
N LEU A 6 1.56 -16.38 8.34
CA LEU A 6 1.43 -15.04 7.82
C LEU A 6 2.53 -14.70 6.80
N GLU A 7 3.80 -14.93 7.16
CA GLU A 7 4.93 -14.65 6.26
C GLU A 7 4.85 -15.48 4.97
N HIS A 8 4.33 -16.71 5.05
CA HIS A 8 4.07 -17.54 3.86
C HIS A 8 3.00 -16.94 2.97
N ASN A 9 1.86 -16.54 3.54
CA ASN A 9 0.76 -15.91 2.81
C ASN A 9 1.22 -14.59 2.16
N LEU A 10 1.94 -13.75 2.91
CA LEU A 10 2.49 -12.48 2.40
C LEU A 10 3.49 -12.73 1.27
N LEU A 11 4.33 -13.76 1.37
CA LEU A 11 5.26 -14.12 0.29
C LEU A 11 4.51 -14.53 -0.98
N GLU A 12 3.48 -15.37 -0.86
CA GLU A 12 2.65 -15.76 -2.00
C GLU A 12 1.96 -14.55 -2.64
N GLU A 13 1.42 -13.64 -1.83
CA GLU A 13 0.82 -12.39 -2.30
C GLU A 13 1.83 -11.50 -3.03
N VAL A 14 3.01 -11.26 -2.44
CA VAL A 14 4.06 -10.45 -3.06
C VAL A 14 4.50 -11.05 -4.40
N LEU A 15 4.57 -12.38 -4.52
CA LEU A 15 4.87 -13.03 -5.79
C LEU A 15 3.76 -12.83 -6.82
N GLN A 16 2.49 -12.80 -6.41
CA GLN A 16 1.37 -12.45 -7.29
C GLN A 16 1.45 -10.98 -7.73
N TRP A 17 1.72 -10.07 -6.81
CA TRP A 17 1.88 -8.64 -7.10
C TRP A 17 3.05 -8.36 -8.04
N TYR A 18 4.17 -9.07 -7.87
CA TYR A 18 5.29 -9.00 -8.79
C TYR A 18 4.90 -9.43 -10.21
N ARG A 19 4.10 -10.49 -10.38
CA ARG A 19 3.62 -10.91 -11.70
C ARG A 19 2.72 -9.87 -12.35
N LEU A 20 1.81 -9.27 -11.57
CA LEU A 20 0.94 -8.18 -12.03
C LEU A 20 1.77 -6.96 -12.46
N GLN A 21 2.68 -6.50 -11.61
CA GLN A 21 3.55 -5.35 -11.90
C GLN A 21 4.40 -5.59 -13.16
N ARG A 22 4.90 -6.83 -13.34
CA ARG A 22 5.64 -7.20 -14.55
C ARG A 22 4.77 -7.15 -15.80
N HIS A 23 3.53 -7.62 -15.72
CA HIS A 23 2.56 -7.51 -16.82
C HIS A 23 2.30 -6.04 -17.17
N ASP A 24 1.99 -5.21 -16.17
CA ASP A 24 1.70 -3.80 -16.36
C ASP A 24 2.90 -3.05 -16.94
N PHE A 25 4.12 -3.35 -16.46
CA PHE A 25 5.36 -2.82 -17.01
C PHE A 25 5.50 -3.10 -18.51
N PHE A 26 5.24 -4.33 -18.97
CA PHE A 26 5.28 -4.64 -20.40
C PHE A 26 4.19 -3.91 -21.18
N ASN A 27 2.99 -3.76 -20.62
CA ASN A 27 1.91 -3.02 -21.26
C ASN A 27 2.25 -1.54 -21.42
N HIS A 28 2.85 -0.91 -20.41
CA HIS A 28 3.35 0.46 -20.51
C HIS A 28 4.37 0.61 -21.65
N TRP A 29 5.31 -0.33 -21.77
CA TRP A 29 6.27 -0.33 -22.89
C TRP A 29 5.60 -0.50 -24.25
N GLN A 30 4.57 -1.34 -24.35
CA GLN A 30 3.80 -1.47 -25.60
C GLN A 30 3.13 -0.16 -26.00
N VAL A 31 2.57 0.60 -25.05
CA VAL A 31 1.97 1.92 -25.32
C VAL A 31 3.03 2.92 -25.79
N VAL A 32 4.20 2.96 -25.13
CA VAL A 32 5.32 3.82 -25.55
C VAL A 32 5.77 3.46 -26.98
N MET A 33 6.01 2.17 -27.25
CA MET A 33 6.42 1.70 -28.57
C MET A 33 5.38 2.01 -29.65
N GLY A 34 4.09 1.83 -29.36
CA GLY A 34 3.00 2.13 -30.28
C GLY A 34 2.96 3.60 -30.68
N ASN A 35 3.10 4.52 -29.71
CA ASN A 35 3.16 5.96 -30.01
C ASN A 35 4.38 6.32 -30.86
N ILE A 36 5.54 5.72 -30.60
CA ILE A 36 6.74 5.93 -31.41
C ILE A 36 6.52 5.44 -32.85
N GLN A 37 5.96 4.25 -33.05
CA GLN A 37 5.67 3.68 -34.38
C GLN A 37 4.68 4.52 -35.19
N LEU A 38 3.72 5.16 -34.51
CA LEU A 38 2.75 6.08 -35.12
C LEU A 38 3.31 7.49 -35.39
N GLN A 39 4.62 7.71 -35.20
CA GLN A 39 5.28 9.01 -35.32
C GLN A 39 4.68 10.07 -34.35
N GLN A 40 4.32 9.66 -33.14
CA GLN A 40 3.79 10.52 -32.07
C GLN A 40 4.72 10.53 -30.83
N PRO A 41 6.00 10.95 -30.97
CA PRO A 41 6.97 10.91 -29.88
C PRO A 41 6.59 11.82 -28.70
N GLU A 42 5.85 12.90 -28.93
CA GLU A 42 5.39 13.81 -27.87
C GLU A 42 4.42 13.11 -26.92
N LYS A 43 3.49 12.30 -27.46
CA LYS A 43 2.56 11.51 -26.66
C LYS A 43 3.26 10.38 -25.91
N ALA A 44 4.28 9.76 -26.52
CA ALA A 44 5.11 8.78 -25.82
C ALA A 44 5.82 9.43 -24.62
N LEU A 45 6.36 10.64 -24.79
CA LEU A 45 7.04 11.37 -23.74
C LEU A 45 6.08 11.84 -22.63
N GLU A 46 4.90 12.32 -23.00
CA GLU A 46 3.81 12.66 -22.06
C GLU A 46 3.43 11.44 -21.21
N TYR A 47 3.19 10.30 -21.86
CA TYR A 47 2.87 9.05 -21.19
C TYR A 47 3.97 8.60 -20.20
N ILE A 48 5.24 8.70 -20.60
CA ILE A 48 6.38 8.37 -19.72
C ILE A 48 6.41 9.31 -18.51
N ARG A 49 6.19 10.62 -18.70
CA ARG A 49 6.16 11.60 -17.60
C ARG A 49 5.07 11.29 -16.58
N ASP A 50 3.92 10.82 -17.04
CA ASP A 50 2.85 10.38 -16.15
C ASP A 50 3.22 9.08 -15.41
N LEU A 51 3.87 8.14 -16.09
CA LEU A 51 4.27 6.85 -15.52
C LEU A 51 5.31 6.97 -14.39
N ILE A 52 6.24 7.92 -14.50
CA ILE A 52 7.35 8.10 -13.54
C ILE A 52 6.96 8.91 -12.29
N LYS A 53 5.70 9.37 -12.19
CA LYS A 53 5.24 10.06 -10.98
C LYS A 53 5.43 9.14 -9.76
N PRO A 54 5.84 9.69 -8.60
CA PRO A 54 6.04 8.89 -7.39
C PRO A 54 4.79 8.07 -7.08
N GLN A 55 4.98 6.78 -6.89
CA GLN A 55 3.92 5.85 -6.54
C GLN A 55 4.00 5.57 -5.03
N GLU A 56 2.86 5.38 -4.37
CA GLU A 56 2.84 5.12 -2.92
C GLU A 56 3.60 3.83 -2.57
N GLU A 57 3.64 2.88 -3.50
CA GLU A 57 4.44 1.65 -3.42
C GLU A 57 5.93 1.94 -3.19
N GLN A 58 6.47 3.03 -3.75
CA GLN A 58 7.86 3.45 -3.51
C GLN A 58 8.07 3.94 -2.08
N LYS A 59 7.11 4.71 -1.53
CA LYS A 59 7.18 5.16 -0.13
C LYS A 59 7.13 3.94 0.80
N ILE A 60 6.17 3.04 0.61
CA ILE A 60 6.03 1.82 1.42
C ILE A 60 7.34 1.00 1.42
N GLY A 61 8.01 0.90 0.28
CA GLY A 61 9.30 0.21 0.16
C GLY A 61 10.45 0.80 0.98
N LEU A 62 10.30 2.02 1.53
CA LEU A 62 11.29 2.66 2.41
C LEU A 62 11.11 2.28 3.90
N ILE A 63 10.07 1.54 4.26
CA ILE A 63 9.83 1.10 5.63
C ILE A 63 10.69 -0.14 5.91
N PRO A 64 11.67 -0.09 6.84
CA PRO A 64 12.57 -1.21 7.12
C PRO A 64 11.94 -2.26 8.06
N ALA A 65 10.64 -2.50 7.91
CA ALA A 65 9.88 -3.55 8.59
C ALA A 65 9.19 -4.42 7.53
N PRO A 66 9.81 -5.54 7.07
CA PRO A 66 9.37 -6.26 5.88
C PRO A 66 7.93 -6.78 5.92
N VAL A 67 7.47 -7.25 7.09
CA VAL A 67 6.09 -7.74 7.26
C VAL A 67 5.10 -6.59 7.13
N LEU A 68 5.35 -5.46 7.79
CA LEU A 68 4.53 -4.25 7.66
C LEU A 68 4.49 -3.75 6.22
N ALA A 69 5.66 -3.62 5.58
CA ALA A 69 5.77 -3.16 4.21
C ALA A 69 5.01 -4.08 3.23
N ALA A 70 5.10 -5.40 3.41
CA ALA A 70 4.37 -6.36 2.59
C ALA A 70 2.84 -6.23 2.78
N ILE A 71 2.37 -6.06 4.02
CA ILE A 71 0.95 -5.85 4.32
C ILE A 71 0.45 -4.55 3.65
N LEU A 72 1.15 -3.43 3.83
CA LEU A 72 0.77 -2.15 3.27
C LEU A 72 0.80 -2.15 1.74
N LEU A 73 1.82 -2.79 1.14
CA LEU A 73 1.94 -2.91 -0.31
C LEU A 73 0.77 -3.71 -0.88
N GLY A 74 0.46 -4.86 -0.27
CA GLY A 74 -0.69 -5.68 -0.67
C GLY A 74 -2.02 -4.94 -0.50
N TRP A 75 -2.13 -4.09 0.52
CA TRP A 75 -3.32 -3.28 0.74
C TRP A 75 -3.50 -2.19 -0.32
N ALA A 76 -2.45 -1.40 -0.59
CA ALA A 76 -2.45 -0.35 -1.61
C ALA A 76 -2.76 -0.92 -3.01
N ILE A 77 -2.17 -2.06 -3.38
CA ILE A 77 -2.44 -2.71 -4.66
C ILE A 77 -3.90 -3.15 -4.77
N ARG A 78 -4.48 -3.72 -3.71
CA ARG A 78 -5.88 -4.14 -3.71
C ARG A 78 -6.86 -2.98 -3.81
N LEU A 79 -6.62 -1.89 -3.06
CA LEU A 79 -7.40 -0.65 -3.18
C LEU A 79 -7.33 -0.10 -4.62
N ARG A 80 -6.15 -0.11 -5.23
CA ARG A 80 -5.96 0.29 -6.63
C ARG A 80 -6.76 -0.60 -7.60
N LEU A 81 -6.81 -1.91 -7.37
CA LEU A 81 -7.64 -2.83 -8.18
C LEU A 81 -9.15 -2.57 -8.03
N LEU A 82 -9.58 -1.95 -6.93
CA LEU A 82 -10.94 -1.45 -6.73
C LEU A 82 -11.17 -0.04 -7.32
N ASN A 83 -10.18 0.50 -8.05
CA ASN A 83 -10.16 1.87 -8.58
C ASN A 83 -10.18 2.96 -7.49
N ILE A 84 -9.71 2.65 -6.28
CA ILE A 84 -9.59 3.61 -5.18
C ILE A 84 -8.18 4.20 -5.21
N ARG A 85 -8.07 5.53 -5.30
CA ARG A 85 -6.76 6.20 -5.20
C ARG A 85 -6.28 6.11 -3.76
N THR A 86 -5.06 5.63 -3.56
CA THR A 86 -4.53 5.43 -2.21
C THR A 86 -3.41 6.44 -1.93
N SER A 87 -3.34 6.94 -0.71
CA SER A 87 -2.19 7.66 -0.16
C SER A 87 -1.73 6.99 1.15
N VAL A 88 -0.42 6.88 1.36
CA VAL A 88 0.17 6.34 2.59
C VAL A 88 1.10 7.37 3.19
N ASN A 89 0.79 7.78 4.42
CA ASN A 89 1.47 8.84 5.14
C ASN A 89 1.98 8.32 6.47
N TYR A 90 3.24 8.62 6.79
CA TYR A 90 3.88 8.21 8.03
C TYR A 90 5.05 9.15 8.37
N PRO A 91 5.39 9.33 9.66
CA PRO A 91 6.53 10.14 10.10
C PRO A 91 7.86 9.69 9.47
N ASP A 92 8.77 10.63 9.21
CA ASP A 92 10.08 10.31 8.61
C ASP A 92 10.89 9.32 9.45
N ASP A 93 10.73 9.33 10.77
CA ASP A 93 11.41 8.43 11.71
C ASP A 93 11.08 6.95 11.46
N MET A 94 9.89 6.65 10.93
CA MET A 94 9.50 5.30 10.52
C MET A 94 10.26 4.77 9.29
N ARG A 95 11.14 5.57 8.68
CA ARG A 95 12.11 5.10 7.65
C ARG A 95 13.42 4.58 8.26
N LEU A 96 13.62 4.78 9.57
CA LEU A 96 14.84 4.38 10.27
C LEU A 96 14.70 2.93 10.77
N GLU A 97 15.74 2.12 10.58
CA GLU A 97 15.73 0.72 11.03
C GLU A 97 15.61 0.62 12.56
N ASP A 98 16.31 1.48 13.30
CA ASP A 98 16.31 1.51 14.76
C ASP A 98 14.92 1.83 15.34
N PHE A 99 14.08 2.59 14.62
CA PHE A 99 12.70 2.86 15.04
C PHE A 99 11.93 1.55 15.24
N TRP A 100 12.01 0.63 14.28
CA TRP A 100 11.22 -0.59 14.30
C TRP A 100 11.76 -1.67 15.25
N GLN A 101 12.99 -1.54 15.75
CA GLN A 101 13.53 -2.49 16.74
C GLN A 101 12.72 -2.45 18.05
N ASP A 102 12.28 -1.27 18.46
CA ASP A 102 11.53 -1.08 19.71
C ASP A 102 10.01 -0.97 19.50
N HIS A 103 9.56 -0.65 18.28
CA HIS A 103 8.15 -0.37 17.96
C HIS A 103 7.44 -1.52 17.22
N TRP A 104 8.17 -2.51 16.68
CA TRP A 104 7.57 -3.67 16.01
C TRP A 104 7.56 -4.91 16.90
N GLN A 105 6.41 -5.57 16.99
CA GLN A 105 6.28 -6.92 17.54
C GLN A 105 5.73 -7.87 16.48
N LYS A 106 6.10 -9.15 16.56
CA LYS A 106 5.71 -10.15 15.55
C LYS A 106 4.18 -10.34 15.53
N GLU A 107 3.56 -10.27 16.68
CA GLU A 107 2.13 -10.42 16.93
C GLU A 107 1.30 -9.31 16.28
N TYR A 108 1.90 -8.13 16.07
CA TYR A 108 1.24 -7.01 15.40
C TYR A 108 0.95 -7.32 13.93
N GLY A 109 1.77 -8.19 13.30
CA GLY A 109 1.61 -8.56 11.89
C GLY A 109 0.26 -9.21 11.60
N GLU A 110 -0.18 -10.18 12.41
CA GLU A 110 -1.46 -10.86 12.19
C GLU A 110 -2.65 -9.92 12.41
N SER A 111 -2.57 -9.12 13.46
CA SER A 111 -3.60 -8.16 13.81
C SER A 111 -3.75 -7.06 12.75
N LEU A 112 -2.63 -6.52 12.25
CA LEU A 112 -2.64 -5.55 11.17
C LEU A 112 -3.13 -6.18 9.86
N PHE A 113 -2.72 -7.41 9.54
CA PHE A 113 -3.19 -8.10 8.34
C PHE A 113 -4.71 -8.38 8.39
N GLY A 114 -5.24 -8.76 9.55
CA GLY A 114 -6.69 -8.87 9.76
C GLY A 114 -7.39 -7.53 9.57
N TYR A 115 -6.86 -6.47 10.18
CA TYR A 115 -7.38 -5.10 10.04
C TYR A 115 -7.45 -4.63 8.58
N THR A 116 -6.39 -4.83 7.78
CA THR A 116 -6.42 -4.41 6.36
C THR A 116 -7.46 -5.17 5.56
N ARG A 117 -7.68 -6.46 5.85
CA ARG A 117 -8.76 -7.26 5.22
C ARG A 117 -10.14 -6.73 5.58
N GLU A 118 -10.40 -6.43 6.85
CA GLU A 118 -11.68 -5.85 7.26
C GLU A 118 -11.96 -4.47 6.63
N CYS A 119 -10.91 -3.67 6.43
CA CYS A 119 -11.02 -2.39 5.74
C CYS A 119 -11.32 -2.59 4.24
N LEU A 120 -10.67 -3.56 3.60
CA LEU A 120 -10.91 -3.90 2.20
C LEU A 120 -12.33 -4.43 1.97
N GLU A 121 -12.79 -5.37 2.79
CA GLU A 121 -14.15 -5.92 2.70
C GLU A 121 -15.22 -4.82 2.86
N ALA A 122 -14.96 -3.82 3.71
CA ALA A 122 -15.83 -2.65 3.83
C ALA A 122 -15.74 -1.73 2.59
N ALA A 123 -14.53 -1.53 2.03
CA ALA A 123 -14.31 -0.71 0.84
C ALA A 123 -14.92 -1.33 -0.44
N GLU A 124 -15.03 -2.66 -0.53
CA GLU A 124 -15.63 -3.37 -1.67
C GLU A 124 -17.08 -2.94 -1.94
N GLN A 125 -17.81 -2.47 -0.92
CA GLN A 125 -19.17 -1.96 -1.06
C GLN A 125 -19.26 -0.71 -1.95
N PHE A 126 -18.14 -0.03 -2.16
CA PHE A 126 -18.01 1.18 -2.96
C PHE A 126 -17.29 0.95 -4.29
N ASN A 127 -17.01 -0.31 -4.64
CA ASN A 127 -16.30 -0.67 -5.86
C ASN A 127 -17.03 -0.13 -7.10
N GLY A 128 -16.27 0.56 -7.97
CA GLY A 128 -16.79 1.15 -9.21
C GLY A 128 -17.45 2.52 -9.05
N LEU A 129 -17.52 3.07 -7.84
CA LEU A 129 -17.83 4.48 -7.66
C LEU A 129 -16.65 5.34 -8.14
N PRO A 130 -16.91 6.45 -8.84
CA PRO A 130 -15.85 7.35 -9.27
C PRO A 130 -15.26 8.12 -8.08
N ASP A 131 -14.02 8.59 -8.25
CA ASP A 131 -13.36 9.57 -7.37
C ASP A 131 -13.21 9.17 -5.89
N MET A 132 -13.13 7.87 -5.64
CA MET A 132 -12.85 7.31 -4.32
C MET A 132 -11.38 7.49 -3.93
N ASN A 133 -11.14 8.00 -2.72
CA ASN A 133 -9.81 8.14 -2.14
C ASN A 133 -9.71 7.38 -0.81
N ALA A 134 -8.57 6.71 -0.61
CA ALA A 134 -8.21 6.04 0.62
C ALA A 134 -6.93 6.67 1.18
N GLU A 135 -6.99 7.14 2.41
CA GLU A 135 -5.83 7.64 3.14
C GLU A 135 -5.46 6.65 4.25
N VAL A 136 -4.20 6.24 4.25
CA VAL A 136 -3.63 5.39 5.29
C VAL A 136 -2.60 6.22 6.04
N TYR A 137 -2.84 6.41 7.33
CA TYR A 137 -1.90 7.08 8.23
C TYR A 137 -1.29 6.08 9.19
N LEU A 138 0.04 6.11 9.34
CA LEU A 138 0.73 5.49 10.46
C LEU A 138 1.17 6.58 11.43
N PHE A 139 0.90 6.39 12.71
CA PHE A 139 1.35 7.29 13.76
C PHE A 139 2.29 6.56 14.71
N GLU A 140 3.31 7.28 15.19
CA GLU A 140 4.20 6.79 16.22
C GLU A 140 3.47 6.77 17.57
N GLU A 141 3.62 5.66 18.29
CA GLU A 141 3.18 5.53 19.68
C GLU A 141 4.39 5.20 20.56
N ARG A 142 4.34 5.49 21.87
CA ARG A 142 5.51 5.40 22.78
C ARG A 142 6.31 4.09 22.72
N LYS A 143 5.66 2.97 22.39
CA LYS A 143 6.26 1.64 22.18
C LYS A 143 5.47 0.86 21.13
N GLY A 144 5.21 1.50 20.01
CA GLY A 144 4.50 0.88 18.91
C GLY A 144 4.03 1.88 17.86
N PHE A 145 2.90 1.60 17.25
CA PHE A 145 2.36 2.48 16.23
C PHE A 145 0.85 2.30 16.16
N SER A 146 0.17 3.28 15.58
CA SER A 146 -1.23 3.14 15.20
C SER A 146 -1.38 3.29 13.69
N CYS A 147 -2.42 2.66 13.14
CA CYS A 147 -2.76 2.71 11.73
C CYS A 147 -4.22 3.17 11.59
N GLN A 148 -4.41 4.29 10.91
CA GLN A 148 -5.73 4.83 10.59
C GLN A 148 -6.00 4.64 9.10
N PHE A 149 -7.23 4.25 8.78
CA PHE A 149 -7.77 4.13 7.44
C PHE A 149 -8.96 5.06 7.29
N ILE A 150 -8.89 5.93 6.30
CA ILE A 150 -9.97 6.81 5.91
C ILE A 150 -10.33 6.49 4.46
N LEU A 151 -11.58 6.12 4.20
CA LEU A 151 -12.13 6.01 2.85
C LEU A 151 -13.14 7.14 2.67
N GLU A 152 -13.00 7.90 1.60
CA GLU A 152 -13.84 9.05 1.30
C GLU A 152 -14.15 9.17 -0.19
N ASP A 153 -15.25 9.84 -0.48
CA ASP A 153 -15.55 10.42 -1.79
C ASP A 153 -15.32 11.94 -1.75
N GLU A 154 -15.67 12.67 -2.81
CA GLU A 154 -15.48 14.13 -2.85
C GLU A 154 -16.29 14.91 -1.81
N GLU A 155 -17.34 14.32 -1.24
CA GLU A 155 -18.31 15.00 -0.39
C GLU A 155 -18.15 14.65 1.10
N LYS A 156 -17.72 13.43 1.42
CA LYS A 156 -17.72 12.91 2.79
C LYS A 156 -16.79 11.71 3.01
N VAL A 157 -16.45 11.55 4.28
CA VAL A 157 -15.87 10.30 4.81
C VAL A 157 -16.94 9.21 4.86
N LEU A 158 -16.61 8.06 4.29
CA LEU A 158 -17.46 6.86 4.19
C LEU A 158 -17.07 5.82 5.25
N ILE A 159 -15.77 5.63 5.45
CA ILE A 159 -15.22 4.73 6.46
C ILE A 159 -14.09 5.47 7.16
N GLU A 160 -14.10 5.42 8.48
CA GLU A 160 -12.96 5.79 9.30
C GLU A 160 -12.74 4.67 10.32
N LYS A 161 -11.55 4.08 10.28
CA LYS A 161 -11.14 3.04 11.22
C LYS A 161 -9.73 3.33 11.72
N MET A 162 -9.45 2.88 12.93
CA MET A 162 -8.13 3.00 13.53
C MET A 162 -7.84 1.75 14.36
N ILE A 163 -6.60 1.30 14.30
CA ILE A 163 -6.06 0.24 15.17
C ILE A 163 -4.76 0.75 15.79
N SER A 164 -4.56 0.47 17.08
CA SER A 164 -3.35 0.85 17.81
C SER A 164 -2.63 -0.40 18.31
N PHE A 165 -1.30 -0.39 18.18
CA PHE A 165 -0.41 -1.44 18.66
C PHE A 165 0.50 -0.82 19.71
N GLU A 166 0.28 -1.17 20.97
CA GLU A 166 1.06 -0.67 22.09
C GLU A 166 1.57 -1.84 22.93
N GLN A 167 2.83 -1.77 23.36
CA GLN A 167 3.32 -2.68 24.38
C GLN A 167 2.66 -2.35 25.72
N ILE A 168 1.91 -3.30 26.27
CA ILE A 168 1.40 -3.19 27.64
C ILE A 168 2.58 -3.44 28.57
N ASP A 169 3.05 -2.39 29.26
CA ASP A 169 4.01 -2.53 30.35
C ASP A 169 3.37 -3.39 31.46
N SER A 170 3.83 -4.64 31.58
CA SER A 170 3.45 -5.58 32.65
C SER A 170 4.22 -5.32 33.94
#